data_AF-A0AAW9JYH7-F1
#
_entry.id   AF-A0AAW9JYH7-F1
#
_cell.length_a   1.000
_cell.length_b   1.000
_cell.length_c   1.000
_cell.angle_alpha   90.00
_cell.angle_beta   90.00
_cell.angle_gamma   90.00
#
_symmetry.space_group_name_H-M   'P 1'
#
loop_
_entity.id
_entity.type
_entity.pdbx_description
1 polymer ?
#
loop_
_entity_poly.entity_id
_entity_poly.type
_entity_poly.pdbx_seq_one_letter_code
_entity_poly.pdbx_strand_id
1 'polypeptide(L)'
;MTYKRKYTVKTQLHKKNNQEIIDYFEEGVVLYNHIKREAFHVYKRDPDLKKHQFNTYLQGKYDILKRTANSIISDVISNYNAIKELKAYELKQVNGKIEKLQIDIIPKLTLIIKQNMQKMSLGMKIDLKKHRNLRSKLVAKKKKLHRLTERKKQLLYEMTSGDFKICFGTKHLLKRNLVSFRNQRDSQMSFVGCKSETCQNQMLQLFYNPNNNQFDIRLRKDLGGYKDKKNYAYGRVYFNHHKNELIQILKEGYSPLSFKIQKKKGRYYLICTFEMHVEKAAFLTRNSYGTVGVDFNKGFITITETDAYGNMLSTDKRIYRFKQGNKTVNDFRQLANELVKQCLKSGKDLVIENLNFKKTKSKTESKAGKQYNEMIHSLAYKTFTHVLEEIAFKNYVWLRKVNPAWTSWIAEQKYCPLMKLNIHNGAAYVIARRGQGFKETKVI
;
A
#
# COMPACT_ATOMS: atom_id res chain seq x y z
N MET A 1 -26.12 -0.11 2.12
CA MET A 1 -24.70 -0.39 2.41
C MET A 1 -23.85 0.74 1.82
N THR A 2 -22.97 1.35 2.63
CA THR A 2 -22.14 2.49 2.24
C THR A 2 -20.69 2.05 2.11
N TYR A 3 -20.07 2.34 0.97
CA TYR A 3 -18.67 2.05 0.71
C TYR A 3 -17.82 3.24 1.10
N LYS A 4 -16.73 2.98 1.83
CA LYS A 4 -15.82 4.02 2.31
C LYS A 4 -14.44 3.82 1.72
N ARG A 5 -13.83 4.91 1.25
CA ARG A 5 -12.44 4.91 0.79
C ARG A 5 -11.69 6.10 1.36
N LYS A 6 -10.49 5.82 1.89
CA LYS A 6 -9.61 6.84 2.47
C LYS A 6 -8.74 7.47 1.40
N TYR A 7 -8.66 8.79 1.41
CA TYR A 7 -7.87 9.61 0.50
C TYR A 7 -6.86 10.43 1.29
N THR A 8 -5.72 10.68 0.66
CA THR A 8 -4.68 11.56 1.20
C THR A 8 -4.26 12.53 0.11
N VAL A 9 -4.54 13.81 0.33
CA VAL A 9 -4.12 14.89 -0.57
C VAL A 9 -2.98 15.69 0.05
N LYS A 10 -2.15 16.27 -0.80
CA LYS A 10 -0.95 16.98 -0.40
C LYS A 10 -0.87 18.31 -1.12
N THR A 11 -0.59 19.37 -0.38
CA THR A 11 -0.30 20.70 -0.90
C THR A 11 0.94 21.29 -0.24
N GLN A 12 1.60 22.24 -0.91
CA GLN A 12 2.78 22.91 -0.39
C GLN A 12 2.36 24.12 0.45
N LEU A 13 2.97 24.26 1.63
CA LEU A 13 2.89 25.46 2.44
C LEU A 13 3.98 26.43 1.94
N HIS A 14 3.60 27.35 1.06
CA HIS A 14 4.51 28.37 0.55
C HIS A 14 4.76 29.42 1.63
N LYS A 15 6.03 29.76 1.89
CA LYS A 15 6.45 30.72 2.93
C LYS A 15 5.66 32.04 2.87
N LYS A 16 5.52 32.60 1.67
CA LYS A 16 4.76 33.86 1.41
C LYS A 16 3.38 33.89 2.08
N ASN A 17 2.67 32.76 2.14
CA ASN A 17 1.30 32.70 2.64
C ASN A 17 1.16 31.93 3.96
N ASN A 18 2.24 31.34 4.49
CA ASN A 18 2.17 30.36 5.59
C ASN A 18 3.32 30.51 6.58
N GLN A 19 3.91 31.70 6.69
CA GLN A 19 5.09 31.94 7.52
C GLN A 19 4.83 31.59 8.99
N GLU A 20 3.71 32.06 9.58
CA GLU A 20 3.35 31.76 10.97
C GLU A 20 3.21 30.25 11.25
N ILE A 21 2.63 29.50 10.32
CA ILE A 21 2.46 28.04 10.44
C ILE A 21 3.82 27.34 10.37
N ILE A 22 4.70 27.82 9.49
CA ILE A 22 6.05 27.27 9.31
C ILE A 22 6.90 27.54 10.56
N ASP A 23 6.83 28.74 11.12
CA ASP A 23 7.57 29.12 12.31
C ASP A 23 7.14 28.28 13.52
N TYR A 24 5.81 28.17 13.74
CA TYR A 24 5.29 27.28 14.79
C TYR A 24 5.70 25.83 14.58
N PHE A 25 5.73 25.35 13.33
CA PHE A 25 6.19 24.00 13.03
C PHE A 25 7.67 23.82 13.39
N GLU A 26 8.55 24.76 13.03
CA GLU A 26 9.98 24.67 13.36
C GLU A 26 10.23 24.74 14.88
N GLU A 27 9.48 25.58 15.60
CA GLU A 27 9.51 25.67 17.07
C GLU A 27 9.06 24.35 17.73
N GLY A 28 7.97 23.75 17.25
CA GLY A 28 7.30 22.63 17.93
C GLY A 28 7.71 21.22 17.48
N VAL A 29 8.21 21.03 16.26
CA VAL A 29 8.38 19.69 15.66
C VAL A 29 9.36 18.80 16.42
N VAL A 30 10.42 19.37 16.98
CA VAL A 30 11.42 18.62 17.74
C VAL A 30 10.81 18.09 19.04
N LEU A 31 10.08 18.95 19.78
CA LEU A 31 9.37 18.56 21.00
C LEU A 31 8.30 17.51 20.70
N TYR A 32 7.47 17.73 19.67
CA TYR A 32 6.45 16.77 19.25
C TYR A 32 7.03 15.37 19.00
N ASN A 33 8.12 15.32 18.23
CA ASN A 33 8.74 14.04 17.89
C ASN A 33 9.52 13.44 19.06
N HIS A 34 10.02 14.24 19.99
CA HIS A 34 10.56 13.74 21.26
C HIS A 34 9.47 13.04 22.09
N ILE A 35 8.34 13.72 22.32
CA ILE A 35 7.19 13.15 23.05
C ILE A 35 6.73 11.86 22.37
N LYS A 36 6.60 11.86 21.04
CA LYS A 36 6.21 10.68 20.26
C LYS A 36 7.14 9.48 20.46
N ARG A 37 8.45 9.71 20.58
CA ARG A 37 9.42 8.62 20.81
C ARG A 37 9.27 8.05 22.22
N GLU A 38 9.15 8.90 23.23
CA GLU A 38 8.94 8.44 24.60
C GLU A 38 7.61 7.71 24.73
N ALA A 39 6.54 8.27 24.16
CA ALA A 39 5.23 7.66 24.09
C ALA A 39 5.26 6.28 23.41
N PHE A 40 6.06 6.11 22.35
CA PHE A 40 6.25 4.80 21.74
C PHE A 40 6.87 3.79 22.70
N HIS A 41 7.85 4.18 23.51
CA HIS A 41 8.45 3.29 24.49
C HIS A 41 7.51 2.93 25.63
N VAL A 42 6.66 3.87 26.07
CA VAL A 42 5.60 3.61 27.05
C VAL A 42 4.59 2.60 26.49
N TYR A 43 4.03 2.88 25.31
CA TYR A 43 3.06 1.98 24.65
C TYR A 43 3.65 0.61 24.30
N LYS A 44 4.95 0.55 23.99
CA LYS A 44 5.65 -0.71 23.71
C LYS A 44 5.74 -1.60 24.96
N ARG A 45 5.90 -1.01 26.16
CA ARG A 45 5.98 -1.75 27.43
C ARG A 45 4.62 -2.19 27.94
N ASP A 46 3.59 -1.38 27.68
CA ASP A 46 2.21 -1.67 28.04
C ASP A 46 1.27 -1.36 26.87
N PRO A 47 1.08 -2.32 25.94
CA PRO A 47 0.18 -2.15 24.79
C PRO A 47 -1.30 -2.07 25.16
N ASP A 48 -1.67 -2.58 26.34
CA ASP A 48 -3.04 -2.62 26.86
C ASP A 48 -3.42 -1.35 27.65
N LEU A 49 -2.46 -0.42 27.79
CA LEU A 49 -2.66 0.89 28.41
C LEU A 49 -3.88 1.60 27.82
N LYS A 50 -4.86 1.92 28.67
CA LYS A 50 -6.10 2.57 28.24
C LYS A 50 -5.76 3.95 27.66
N LYS A 51 -6.25 4.22 26.44
CA LYS A 51 -5.98 5.46 25.70
C LYS A 51 -6.24 6.74 26.51
N HIS A 52 -7.28 6.78 27.34
CA HIS A 52 -7.60 7.96 28.15
C HIS A 52 -6.58 8.20 29.27
N GLN A 53 -6.12 7.15 29.96
CA GLN A 53 -5.06 7.23 30.97
C GLN A 53 -3.75 7.70 30.33
N PHE A 54 -3.40 7.11 29.18
CA PHE A 54 -2.19 7.52 28.47
C PHE A 54 -2.24 8.98 28.02
N ASN A 55 -3.42 9.43 27.59
CA ASN A 55 -3.63 10.82 27.21
C ASN A 55 -3.42 11.76 28.42
N THR A 56 -4.05 11.47 29.55
CA THR A 56 -3.87 12.25 30.78
C THR A 56 -2.40 12.30 31.23
N TYR A 57 -1.69 11.17 31.15
CA TYR A 57 -0.25 11.12 31.41
C TYR A 57 0.55 12.09 30.52
N LEU A 58 0.32 12.08 29.21
CA LEU A 58 1.03 12.97 28.29
C LEU A 58 0.69 14.45 28.51
N GLN A 59 -0.57 14.76 28.83
CA GLN A 59 -1.00 16.12 29.15
C GLN A 59 -0.29 16.67 30.38
N GLY A 60 -0.20 15.86 31.45
CA GLY A 60 0.47 16.27 32.69
C GLY A 60 1.99 16.38 32.53
N LYS A 61 2.62 15.45 31.81
CA LYS A 61 4.09 15.41 31.67
C LYS A 61 4.65 16.53 30.80
N TYR A 62 3.97 16.87 29.70
CA TYR A 62 4.51 17.80 28.69
C TYR A 62 3.74 19.10 28.59
N ASP A 63 2.74 19.29 29.45
CA ASP A 63 1.86 20.45 29.43
C ASP A 63 1.28 20.73 28.02
N ILE A 64 0.61 19.72 27.48
CA ILE A 64 -0.04 19.80 26.15
C ILE A 64 -1.55 19.58 26.26
N LEU A 65 -2.30 19.99 25.24
CA LEU A 65 -3.72 19.71 25.16
C LEU A 65 -4.01 18.22 24.92
N LYS A 66 -5.18 17.77 25.44
CA LYS A 66 -5.77 16.45 25.16
C LYS A 66 -5.72 16.04 23.69
N ARG A 67 -5.92 16.99 22.76
CA ARG A 67 -5.97 16.73 21.31
C ARG A 67 -4.59 16.48 20.69
N THR A 68 -3.59 17.20 21.14
CA THR A 68 -2.19 16.96 20.75
C THR A 68 -1.71 15.62 21.30
N ALA A 69 -1.99 15.34 22.57
CA ALA A 69 -1.74 14.02 23.16
C ALA A 69 -2.44 12.90 22.37
N ASN A 70 -3.72 13.08 22.00
CA ASN A 70 -4.44 12.12 21.16
C ASN A 70 -3.79 11.88 19.80
N SER A 71 -3.31 12.95 19.15
CA SER A 71 -2.64 12.85 17.85
C SER A 71 -1.33 12.09 17.96
N ILE A 72 -0.54 12.34 19.02
CA ILE A 72 0.70 11.61 19.31
C ILE A 72 0.41 10.13 19.57
N ILE A 73 -0.58 9.82 20.41
CA ILE A 73 -0.98 8.43 20.71
C ILE A 73 -1.42 7.71 19.44
N SER A 74 -2.23 8.37 18.59
CA SER A 74 -2.66 7.78 17.32
C SER A 74 -1.50 7.49 16.38
N ASP A 75 -0.53 8.40 16.30
CA ASP A 75 0.72 8.21 15.55
C ASP A 75 1.52 7.01 16.09
N VAL A 76 1.66 6.89 17.41
CA VAL A 76 2.37 5.79 18.09
C VAL A 76 1.73 4.44 17.80
N ILE A 77 0.42 4.32 18.04
CA ILE A 77 -0.34 3.09 17.81
C ILE A 77 -0.27 2.69 16.34
N SER A 78 -0.41 3.66 15.42
CA SER A 78 -0.32 3.42 13.98
C SER A 78 1.06 2.88 13.58
N ASN A 79 2.14 3.45 14.13
CA ASN A 79 3.50 2.98 13.85
C ASN A 79 3.75 1.58 14.44
N TYR A 80 3.26 1.31 15.65
CA TYR A 80 3.37 0.01 16.29
C TYR A 80 2.66 -1.07 15.47
N ASN A 81 1.41 -0.83 15.07
CA ASN A 81 0.63 -1.75 14.25
C ASN A 81 1.26 -1.99 12.87
N ALA A 82 1.78 -0.94 12.23
CA ALA A 82 2.50 -1.07 10.96
C ALA A 82 3.74 -1.98 11.09
N ILE A 83 4.46 -1.91 12.21
CA ILE A 83 5.60 -2.80 12.46
C ILE A 83 5.12 -4.22 12.75
N LYS A 84 4.10 -4.40 13.58
CA LYS A 84 3.50 -5.71 13.87
C LYS A 84 3.10 -6.43 12.58
N GLU A 85 2.41 -5.74 11.67
CA GLU A 85 2.06 -6.26 10.35
C GLU A 85 3.28 -6.57 9.47
N LEU A 86 4.30 -5.71 9.50
CA LEU A 86 5.55 -5.94 8.78
C LEU A 86 6.25 -7.21 9.28
N LYS A 87 6.28 -7.45 10.59
CA LYS A 87 6.88 -8.64 11.20
C LYS A 87 6.10 -9.91 10.87
N ALA A 88 4.76 -9.85 10.92
CA ALA A 88 3.92 -10.96 10.48
C ALA A 88 4.15 -11.28 8.99
N TYR A 89 4.31 -10.26 8.15
CA TYR A 89 4.66 -10.44 6.74
C TYR A 89 6.06 -11.06 6.57
N GLU A 90 7.08 -10.56 7.29
CA GLU A 90 8.44 -11.12 7.29
C GLU A 90 8.43 -12.59 7.69
N LEU A 91 7.69 -12.95 8.74
CA LEU A 91 7.55 -14.34 9.21
C LEU A 91 6.96 -15.24 8.12
N LYS A 92 5.90 -14.79 7.46
CA LYS A 92 5.30 -15.50 6.32
C LYS A 92 6.29 -15.69 5.17
N GLN A 93 7.13 -14.68 4.88
CA GLN A 93 8.17 -14.79 3.86
C GLN A 93 9.26 -15.79 4.25
N VAL A 94 9.71 -15.75 5.50
CA VAL A 94 10.73 -16.67 6.02
C VAL A 94 10.23 -18.11 6.00
N ASN A 95 9.00 -18.36 6.46
CA ASN A 95 8.38 -19.69 6.43
C ASN A 95 8.33 -20.27 5.01
N GLY A 96 7.88 -19.49 4.02
CA GLY A 96 7.84 -19.96 2.63
C GLY A 96 9.23 -20.25 2.02
N LYS A 97 10.27 -19.53 2.46
CA LYS A 97 11.66 -19.81 2.05
C LYS A 97 12.21 -21.08 2.70
N ILE A 98 11.92 -21.27 3.99
CA ILE A 98 12.29 -22.48 4.75
C ILE A 98 11.65 -23.71 4.10
N GLU A 99 10.33 -23.67 3.88
CA GLU A 99 9.55 -24.74 3.23
C GLU A 99 10.18 -25.12 1.89
N LYS A 100 10.46 -24.14 1.03
CA LYS A 100 11.11 -24.41 -0.26
C LYS A 100 12.50 -25.01 -0.13
N LEU A 101 13.32 -24.52 0.80
CA LEU A 101 14.67 -25.05 0.99
C LEU A 101 14.62 -26.50 1.50
N GLN A 102 13.73 -26.79 2.45
CA GLN A 102 13.59 -28.08 3.10
C GLN A 102 12.96 -29.15 2.19
N ILE A 103 11.89 -28.80 1.48
CA ILE A 103 11.08 -29.78 0.72
C ILE A 103 11.60 -29.96 -0.72
N ASP A 104 12.07 -28.87 -1.35
CA ASP A 104 12.38 -28.88 -2.79
C ASP A 104 13.89 -28.85 -3.04
N ILE A 105 14.59 -27.80 -2.58
CA ILE A 105 15.96 -27.52 -3.03
C ILE A 105 16.99 -28.48 -2.43
N ILE A 106 17.01 -28.65 -1.10
CA ILE A 106 18.01 -29.49 -0.41
C ILE A 106 17.83 -30.97 -0.79
N PRO A 107 16.62 -31.54 -0.80
CA PRO A 107 16.41 -32.93 -1.23
C PRO A 107 16.87 -33.17 -2.66
N LYS A 108 16.51 -32.31 -3.62
CA LYS A 108 16.96 -32.43 -5.02
C LYS A 108 18.48 -32.39 -5.16
N LEU A 109 19.16 -31.46 -4.50
CA LEU A 109 20.62 -31.38 -4.53
C LEU A 109 21.26 -32.62 -3.90
N THR A 110 20.68 -33.13 -2.81
CA THR A 110 21.19 -34.32 -2.11
C THR A 110 21.05 -35.56 -2.99
N LEU A 111 19.92 -35.71 -3.68
CA LEU A 111 19.67 -36.82 -4.62
C LEU A 111 20.70 -36.83 -5.77
N ILE A 112 20.91 -35.68 -6.43
CA ILE A 112 21.89 -35.56 -7.52
C ILE A 112 23.31 -35.90 -7.03
N ILE A 113 23.68 -35.45 -5.83
CA ILE A 113 24.99 -35.76 -5.24
C ILE A 113 25.12 -37.26 -4.98
N LYS A 114 24.10 -37.92 -4.42
CA LYS A 114 24.08 -39.38 -4.20
C LYS A 114 24.20 -40.16 -5.51
N GLN A 115 23.45 -39.76 -6.54
CA GLN A 115 23.52 -40.39 -7.87
C GLN A 115 24.92 -40.24 -8.50
N ASN A 116 25.56 -39.07 -8.35
CA ASN A 116 26.93 -38.90 -8.82
C ASN A 116 27.90 -39.79 -8.05
N MET A 117 27.74 -39.95 -6.73
CA MET A 117 28.59 -40.85 -5.95
C MET A 117 28.45 -42.32 -6.40
N GLN A 118 27.22 -42.78 -6.69
CA GLN A 118 26.97 -44.12 -7.22
C GLN A 118 27.59 -44.33 -8.60
N LYS A 119 27.48 -43.33 -9.49
CA LYS A 119 28.13 -43.39 -10.80
C LYS A 119 29.66 -43.47 -10.68
N MET A 120 30.26 -42.76 -9.72
CA MET A 120 31.70 -42.86 -9.45
C MET A 120 32.09 -44.24 -8.95
N SER A 121 31.31 -44.86 -8.05
CA SER A 121 31.60 -46.22 -7.57
C SER A 121 31.46 -47.29 -8.66
N LEU A 122 30.61 -47.05 -9.66
CA LEU A 122 30.42 -47.93 -10.83
C LEU A 122 31.42 -47.65 -11.96
N GLY A 123 32.45 -46.80 -11.75
CA GLY A 123 33.46 -46.48 -12.76
C GLY A 123 32.97 -45.56 -13.90
N MET A 124 31.77 -45.00 -13.81
CA MET A 124 31.21 -44.11 -14.84
C MET A 124 31.84 -42.71 -14.79
N LYS A 125 32.10 -42.12 -15.96
CA LYS A 125 32.71 -40.79 -16.09
C LYS A 125 31.75 -39.68 -15.64
N ILE A 126 32.22 -38.78 -14.76
CA ILE A 126 31.47 -37.62 -14.27
C ILE A 126 32.35 -36.36 -14.33
N ASP A 127 31.71 -35.22 -14.61
CA ASP A 127 32.33 -33.89 -14.46
C ASP A 127 32.57 -33.56 -12.96
N LEU A 128 33.82 -33.75 -12.52
CA LEU A 128 34.26 -33.51 -11.14
C LEU A 128 34.08 -32.04 -10.70
N LYS A 129 34.26 -31.09 -11.62
CA LYS A 129 34.11 -29.65 -11.34
C LYS A 129 32.65 -29.33 -11.04
N LYS A 130 31.71 -29.85 -11.86
CA LYS A 130 30.27 -29.73 -11.57
C LYS A 130 29.88 -30.40 -10.27
N HIS A 131 30.43 -31.59 -9.97
CA HIS A 131 30.14 -32.28 -8.71
C HIS A 131 30.61 -31.49 -7.48
N ARG A 132 31.84 -30.95 -7.50
CA ARG A 132 32.36 -30.07 -6.42
C ARG A 132 31.47 -28.84 -6.21
N ASN A 133 31.05 -28.20 -7.30
CA ASN A 133 30.15 -27.05 -7.25
C ASN A 133 28.78 -27.40 -6.63
N LEU A 134 28.23 -28.59 -6.94
CA LEU A 134 26.99 -29.07 -6.33
C LEU A 134 27.13 -29.27 -4.82
N ARG A 135 28.25 -29.85 -4.34
CA ARG A 135 28.52 -30.00 -2.91
C ARG A 135 28.62 -28.64 -2.20
N SER A 136 29.38 -27.69 -2.73
CA SER A 136 29.46 -26.33 -2.17
C SER A 136 28.10 -25.63 -2.16
N LYS A 137 27.30 -25.81 -3.22
CA LYS A 137 25.93 -25.28 -3.28
C LYS A 137 25.04 -25.90 -2.20
N LEU A 138 25.11 -27.20 -1.96
CA LEU A 138 24.35 -27.87 -0.89
C LEU A 138 24.71 -27.28 0.48
N VAL A 139 26.00 -27.12 0.78
CA VAL A 139 26.47 -26.51 2.05
C VAL A 139 25.93 -25.09 2.20
N ALA A 140 26.02 -24.27 1.15
CA ALA A 140 25.48 -22.91 1.16
C ALA A 140 23.95 -22.89 1.40
N LYS A 141 23.20 -23.84 0.83
CA LYS A 141 21.74 -23.96 1.06
C LYS A 141 21.42 -24.41 2.49
N LYS A 142 22.16 -25.36 3.05
CA LYS A 142 22.02 -25.76 4.47
C LYS A 142 22.32 -24.60 5.43
N LYS A 143 23.43 -23.86 5.22
CA LYS A 143 23.75 -22.65 6.00
C LYS A 143 22.66 -21.58 5.90
N LYS A 144 22.12 -21.37 4.69
CA LYS A 144 21.00 -20.45 4.47
C LYS A 144 19.74 -20.89 5.22
N LEU A 145 19.41 -22.18 5.20
CA LEU A 145 18.28 -22.74 5.93
C LEU A 145 18.44 -22.47 7.42
N HIS A 146 19.59 -22.80 8.01
CA HIS A 146 19.88 -22.57 9.43
C HIS A 146 19.67 -21.09 9.81
N ARG A 147 20.26 -20.15 9.05
CA ARG A 147 20.06 -18.70 9.29
C ARG A 147 18.59 -18.27 9.23
N LEU A 148 17.81 -18.84 8.30
CA LEU A 148 16.38 -18.52 8.18
C LEU A 148 15.59 -19.10 9.36
N THR A 149 15.93 -20.30 9.82
CA THR A 149 15.33 -20.91 11.02
C THR A 149 15.61 -20.08 12.26
N GLU A 150 16.84 -19.61 12.45
CA GLU A 150 17.17 -18.71 13.57
C GLU A 150 16.42 -17.37 13.46
N ARG A 151 16.33 -16.81 12.26
CA ARG A 151 15.52 -15.59 12.05
C ARG A 151 14.03 -15.83 12.33
N LYS A 152 13.49 -17.02 12.02
CA LYS A 152 12.10 -17.40 12.34
C LYS A 152 11.89 -17.40 13.86
N LYS A 153 12.79 -18.01 14.64
CA LYS A 153 12.73 -18.01 16.11
C LYS A 153 12.73 -16.59 16.66
N GLN A 154 13.64 -15.74 16.17
CA GLN A 154 13.69 -14.34 16.58
C GLN A 154 12.40 -13.57 16.26
N LEU A 155 11.82 -13.78 15.06
CA LEU A 155 10.57 -13.15 14.67
C LEU A 155 9.40 -13.60 15.52
N LEU A 156 9.33 -14.90 15.88
CA LEU A 156 8.31 -15.41 16.78
C LEU A 156 8.44 -14.77 18.16
N TYR A 157 9.65 -14.69 18.71
CA TYR A 157 9.91 -13.99 19.97
C TYR A 157 9.51 -12.51 19.92
N GLU A 158 9.89 -11.78 18.87
CA GLU A 158 9.47 -10.37 18.66
C GLU A 158 7.94 -10.24 18.64
N MET A 159 7.23 -11.21 18.06
CA MET A 159 5.77 -11.20 17.96
C MET A 159 5.07 -11.59 19.27
N THR A 160 5.61 -12.54 20.04
CA THR A 160 5.04 -12.97 21.32
C THR A 160 5.29 -11.95 22.43
N SER A 161 6.49 -11.38 22.49
CA SER A 161 6.84 -10.34 23.46
C SER A 161 6.22 -8.98 23.15
N GLY A 162 5.82 -8.73 21.90
CA GLY A 162 5.41 -7.40 21.45
C GLY A 162 6.56 -6.37 21.40
N ASP A 163 7.82 -6.80 21.62
CA ASP A 163 9.00 -5.94 21.70
C ASP A 163 9.52 -5.53 20.31
N PHE A 164 8.75 -4.71 19.60
CA PHE A 164 9.14 -4.26 18.26
C PHE A 164 10.16 -3.12 18.30
N LYS A 165 11.29 -3.33 17.60
CA LYS A 165 12.34 -2.30 17.44
C LYS A 165 12.00 -1.35 16.29
N ILE A 166 11.92 -0.05 16.57
CA ILE A 166 11.70 1.01 15.58
C ILE A 166 12.91 1.94 15.48
N CYS A 167 13.13 2.48 14.29
CA CYS A 167 14.06 3.59 14.06
C CYS A 167 13.25 4.74 13.47
N PHE A 168 13.10 5.85 14.21
CA PHE A 168 12.35 7.04 13.79
C PHE A 168 13.15 7.85 12.77
N GLY A 169 13.41 7.29 11.60
CA GLY A 169 14.30 7.87 10.59
C GLY A 169 14.73 6.76 9.65
N THR A 170 16.01 6.65 9.36
CA THR A 170 16.53 5.46 8.69
C THR A 170 17.84 5.01 9.32
N LYS A 171 18.06 3.69 9.38
CA LYS A 171 19.34 3.11 9.81
C LYS A 171 20.50 3.53 8.91
N HIS A 172 20.22 3.83 7.64
CA HIS A 172 21.21 4.31 6.68
C HIS A 172 21.71 5.71 7.04
N LEU A 173 20.79 6.66 7.28
CA LEU A 173 21.17 8.01 7.71
C LEU A 173 21.85 7.99 9.07
N LEU A 174 21.38 7.18 10.02
CA LEU A 174 21.97 7.06 11.34
C LEU A 174 23.47 6.71 11.28
N LYS A 175 23.88 5.88 10.32
CA LYS A 175 25.28 5.45 10.15
C LYS A 175 26.14 6.44 9.36
N ARG A 176 25.54 7.33 8.57
CA ARG A 176 26.27 8.16 7.58
C ARG A 176 26.23 9.65 7.89
N ASN A 177 25.10 10.17 8.35
CA ASN A 177 24.92 11.60 8.56
C ASN A 177 23.88 11.84 9.66
N LEU A 178 24.39 12.17 10.86
CA LEU A 178 23.56 12.37 12.06
C LEU A 178 22.62 13.57 11.92
N VAL A 179 23.05 14.65 11.27
CA VAL A 179 22.22 15.84 11.03
C VAL A 179 21.03 15.50 10.14
N SER A 180 21.28 14.82 9.01
CA SER A 180 20.24 14.34 8.11
C SER A 180 19.31 13.32 8.78
N PHE A 181 19.85 12.48 9.66
CA PHE A 181 19.06 11.56 10.47
C PHE A 181 18.09 12.31 11.41
N ARG A 182 18.59 13.30 12.16
CA ARG A 182 17.76 14.15 13.04
C ARG A 182 16.70 14.92 12.25
N ASN A 183 17.08 15.52 11.12
CA ASN A 183 16.14 16.21 10.23
C ASN A 183 15.05 15.29 9.67
N GLN A 184 15.38 14.03 9.35
CA GLN A 184 14.39 13.05 8.89
C GLN A 184 13.50 12.55 10.03
N ARG A 185 14.07 12.38 11.22
CA ARG A 185 13.37 11.97 12.45
C ARG A 185 12.33 12.99 12.87
N ASP A 186 12.74 14.26 12.92
CA ASP A 186 11.94 15.38 13.40
C ASP A 186 11.39 16.18 12.22
N SER A 187 10.71 15.48 11.29
CA SER A 187 10.25 16.06 10.01
C SER A 187 8.75 16.26 9.90
N GLN A 188 7.95 15.85 10.89
CA GLN A 188 6.50 15.84 10.77
C GLN A 188 5.77 16.03 12.10
N MET A 189 4.57 16.60 12.02
CA MET A 189 3.61 16.69 13.11
C MET A 189 2.22 16.30 12.60
N SER A 190 1.50 15.48 13.36
CA SER A 190 0.15 15.02 13.02
C SER A 190 -0.91 15.70 13.89
N PHE A 191 -2.06 15.97 13.29
CA PHE A 191 -3.26 16.53 13.92
C PHE A 191 -4.46 15.65 13.54
N VAL A 192 -4.88 14.76 14.43
CA VAL A 192 -5.96 13.80 14.16
C VAL A 192 -7.31 14.45 14.46
N GLY A 193 -8.19 14.44 13.46
CA GLY A 193 -9.54 15.00 13.56
C GLY A 193 -10.62 13.95 13.80
N CYS A 194 -11.82 14.43 14.10
CA CYS A 194 -13.02 13.64 14.33
C CYS A 194 -14.25 14.33 13.71
N LYS A 195 -15.26 13.56 13.28
CA LYS A 195 -16.48 14.09 12.67
C LYS A 195 -17.24 15.07 13.57
N SER A 196 -17.26 14.78 14.88
CA SER A 196 -17.94 15.61 15.89
C SER A 196 -17.21 16.89 16.25
N GLU A 197 -15.98 17.08 15.76
CA GLU A 197 -15.22 18.30 16.02
C GLU A 197 -15.59 19.40 15.03
N THR A 198 -15.56 20.65 15.48
CA THR A 198 -15.72 21.83 14.62
C THR A 198 -14.69 21.81 13.49
N CYS A 199 -15.18 21.95 12.24
CA CYS A 199 -14.38 21.81 11.01
C CYS A 199 -13.61 20.47 10.95
N GLN A 200 -14.15 19.45 11.61
CA GLN A 200 -13.66 18.08 11.68
C GLN A 200 -12.27 17.91 12.31
N ASN A 201 -11.69 18.99 12.86
CA ASN A 201 -10.40 19.01 13.56
C ASN A 201 -10.24 20.33 14.34
N GLN A 202 -10.20 20.30 15.67
CA GLN A 202 -10.07 21.55 16.43
C GLN A 202 -8.65 22.15 16.46
N MET A 203 -7.61 21.34 16.17
CA MET A 203 -6.23 21.82 16.21
C MET A 203 -5.83 22.52 14.91
N LEU A 204 -6.21 21.97 13.76
CA LEU A 204 -5.92 22.56 12.45
C LEU A 204 -7.22 22.58 11.63
N GLN A 205 -7.75 23.78 11.39
CA GLN A 205 -9.02 24.00 10.71
C GLN A 205 -8.80 24.56 9.32
N LEU A 206 -9.65 24.13 8.39
CA LEU A 206 -9.73 24.66 7.04
C LEU A 206 -11.05 25.41 6.84
N PHE A 207 -10.97 26.55 6.17
CA PHE A 207 -12.13 27.32 5.72
C PHE A 207 -11.99 27.56 4.22
N TYR A 208 -12.99 27.19 3.44
CA TYR A 208 -12.95 27.44 1.99
C TYR A 208 -13.36 28.88 1.69
N ASN A 209 -12.53 29.57 0.93
CA ASN A 209 -12.76 30.93 0.48
C ASN A 209 -13.12 30.94 -1.02
N PRO A 210 -14.40 31.18 -1.39
CA PRO A 210 -14.83 31.14 -2.77
C PRO A 210 -14.23 32.26 -3.63
N ASN A 211 -13.89 33.41 -3.03
CA ASN A 211 -13.44 34.60 -3.77
C ASN A 211 -12.08 34.41 -4.43
N ASN A 212 -11.18 33.66 -3.78
CA ASN A 212 -9.83 33.38 -4.29
C ASN A 212 -9.60 31.89 -4.56
N ASN A 213 -10.63 31.06 -4.40
CA ASN A 213 -10.59 29.61 -4.62
C ASN A 213 -9.53 28.88 -3.78
N GLN A 214 -9.21 29.40 -2.57
CA GLN A 214 -8.22 28.83 -1.65
C GLN A 214 -8.87 28.37 -0.33
N PHE A 215 -8.09 27.68 0.48
CA PHE A 215 -8.44 27.33 1.85
C PHE A 215 -7.60 28.14 2.82
N ASP A 216 -8.28 28.89 3.69
CA ASP A 216 -7.69 29.54 4.84
C ASP A 216 -7.46 28.50 5.95
N ILE A 217 -6.29 28.55 6.58
CA ILE A 217 -5.88 27.66 7.66
C ILE A 217 -5.89 28.44 8.96
N ARG A 218 -6.48 27.83 10.01
CA ARG A 218 -6.32 28.25 11.40
C ARG A 218 -5.73 27.09 12.21
N LEU A 219 -4.50 27.25 12.69
CA LEU A 219 -3.78 26.26 13.48
C LEU A 219 -3.62 26.73 14.92
N ARG A 220 -4.19 26.02 15.89
CA ARG A 220 -3.99 26.30 17.32
C ARG A 220 -2.57 25.92 17.73
N LYS A 221 -1.85 26.87 18.35
CA LYS A 221 -0.56 26.61 19.00
C LYS A 221 -0.79 25.89 20.33
N ASP A 222 0.07 24.95 20.66
CA ASP A 222 -0.03 24.14 21.90
C ASP A 222 1.36 23.81 22.46
N LEU A 223 2.24 23.32 21.60
CA LEU A 223 3.60 22.94 21.99
C LEU A 223 4.47 24.17 22.28
N GLY A 224 5.23 24.14 23.38
CA GLY A 224 6.18 25.20 23.73
C GLY A 224 5.59 26.28 24.65
N GLY A 225 4.73 25.90 25.60
CA GLY A 225 4.14 26.82 26.57
C GLY A 225 2.93 27.60 26.02
N TYR A 226 2.27 27.08 24.99
CA TYR A 226 1.08 27.70 24.41
C TYR A 226 -0.23 27.06 24.87
N LYS A 227 -0.21 26.02 25.72
CA LYS A 227 -1.43 25.32 26.15
C LYS A 227 -2.51 26.27 26.68
N ASP A 228 -2.11 27.19 27.55
CA ASP A 228 -3.01 28.17 28.20
C ASP A 228 -3.16 29.47 27.39
N LYS A 229 -2.28 29.70 26.42
CA LYS A 229 -2.37 30.85 25.51
C LYS A 229 -3.23 30.46 24.31
N LYS A 230 -4.42 31.04 24.18
CA LYS A 230 -5.31 30.78 23.03
C LYS A 230 -4.80 31.44 21.73
N ASN A 231 -3.61 31.01 21.29
CA ASN A 231 -2.88 31.54 20.16
C ASN A 231 -3.05 30.67 18.93
N TYR A 232 -3.09 31.33 17.77
CA TYR A 232 -3.25 30.68 16.48
C TYR A 232 -2.14 31.10 15.52
N ALA A 233 -1.86 30.24 14.55
CA ALA A 233 -1.09 30.53 13.36
C ALA A 233 -2.01 30.43 12.15
N TYR A 234 -1.89 31.40 11.24
CA TYR A 234 -2.73 31.49 10.05
C TYR A 234 -1.95 31.22 8.77
N GLY A 235 -2.67 30.80 7.75
CA GLY A 235 -2.09 30.62 6.43
C GLY A 235 -3.10 30.30 5.36
N ARG A 236 -2.63 30.11 4.13
CA ARG A 236 -3.47 29.82 2.97
C ARG A 236 -2.85 28.77 2.06
N VAL A 237 -3.69 27.85 1.60
CA VAL A 237 -3.30 26.76 0.70
C VAL A 237 -4.33 26.52 -0.40
N TYR A 238 -3.87 25.90 -1.48
CA TYR A 238 -4.70 25.42 -2.56
C TYR A 238 -4.52 23.90 -2.72
N PHE A 239 -5.61 23.15 -2.87
CA PHE A 239 -5.56 21.72 -3.14
C PHE A 239 -5.86 21.45 -4.63
N ASN A 240 -4.85 20.97 -5.37
CA ASN A 240 -4.99 20.61 -6.79
C ASN A 240 -5.95 19.43 -7.02
N HIS A 241 -6.16 18.59 -6.00
CA HIS A 241 -6.95 17.38 -6.09
C HIS A 241 -7.95 17.32 -4.94
N HIS A 242 -9.13 16.78 -5.22
CA HIS A 242 -10.25 16.62 -4.29
C HIS A 242 -10.71 17.90 -3.57
N LYS A 243 -10.58 19.05 -4.24
CA LYS A 243 -11.04 20.35 -3.72
C LYS A 243 -12.53 20.32 -3.39
N ASN A 244 -13.35 19.85 -4.33
CA ASN A 244 -14.81 19.85 -4.19
C ASN A 244 -15.26 18.92 -3.07
N GLU A 245 -14.61 17.77 -2.93
CA GLU A 245 -14.85 16.82 -1.85
C GLU A 245 -14.47 17.41 -0.48
N LEU A 246 -13.36 18.13 -0.37
CA LEU A 246 -13.00 18.84 0.86
C LEU A 246 -14.02 19.93 1.20
N ILE A 247 -14.51 20.68 0.21
CA ILE A 247 -15.59 21.68 0.41
C ILE A 247 -16.84 20.98 0.95
N GLN A 248 -17.23 19.85 0.36
CA GLN A 248 -18.42 19.12 0.81
C GLN A 248 -18.27 18.57 2.22
N ILE A 249 -17.09 18.02 2.56
CA ILE A 249 -16.80 17.53 3.91
C ILE A 249 -16.89 18.67 4.93
N LEU A 250 -16.36 19.86 4.61
CA LEU A 250 -16.43 21.01 5.51
C LEU A 250 -17.87 21.54 5.70
N LYS A 251 -18.73 21.40 4.69
CA LYS A 251 -20.15 21.78 4.76
C LYS A 251 -20.99 20.78 5.55
N GLU A 252 -20.85 19.48 5.25
CA GLU A 252 -21.73 18.42 5.76
C GLU A 252 -21.16 17.69 6.99
N GLY A 253 -19.86 17.75 7.22
CA GLY A 253 -19.19 17.11 8.35
C GLY A 253 -19.18 15.57 8.33
N TYR A 254 -19.47 14.93 7.19
CA TYR A 254 -19.63 13.47 7.14
C TYR A 254 -18.33 12.68 7.34
N SER A 255 -17.16 13.31 7.23
CA SER A 255 -15.84 12.68 7.20
C SER A 255 -14.83 13.38 8.12
N PRO A 256 -14.05 12.67 8.95
CA PRO A 256 -13.03 13.33 9.77
C PRO A 256 -11.89 13.87 8.90
N LEU A 257 -11.38 15.05 9.24
CA LEU A 257 -10.22 15.66 8.58
C LEU A 257 -9.00 15.51 9.46
N SER A 258 -8.05 14.67 9.06
CA SER A 258 -6.77 14.54 9.75
C SER A 258 -5.66 15.19 8.94
N PHE A 259 -4.83 15.99 9.60
CA PHE A 259 -3.76 16.74 8.97
C PHE A 259 -2.39 16.28 9.41
N LYS A 260 -1.40 16.50 8.56
CA LYS A 260 0.00 16.36 8.89
C LYS A 260 0.80 17.45 8.20
N ILE A 261 1.62 18.17 8.96
CA ILE A 261 2.61 19.08 8.41
C ILE A 261 3.92 18.31 8.30
N GLN A 262 4.57 18.38 7.13
CA GLN A 262 5.81 17.66 6.86
C GLN A 262 6.85 18.58 6.19
N LYS A 263 8.07 18.60 6.75
CA LYS A 263 9.27 19.18 6.13
C LYS A 263 9.99 18.13 5.30
N LYS A 264 10.26 18.42 4.04
CA LYS A 264 11.01 17.55 3.13
C LYS A 264 11.84 18.37 2.15
N LYS A 265 13.16 18.18 2.17
CA LYS A 265 14.13 18.88 1.31
C LYS A 265 13.94 20.41 1.36
N GLY A 266 13.84 20.98 2.57
CA GLY A 266 13.67 22.42 2.79
C GLY A 266 12.29 22.99 2.42
N ARG A 267 11.33 22.16 2.01
CA ARG A 267 9.94 22.57 1.70
C ARG A 267 8.95 21.99 2.70
N TYR A 268 7.86 22.72 2.94
CA TYR A 268 6.81 22.37 3.88
C TYR A 268 5.56 21.95 3.13
N TYR A 269 4.88 20.93 3.64
CA TYR A 269 3.69 20.39 3.01
C TYR A 269 2.61 20.15 4.05
N LEU A 270 1.39 20.53 3.70
CA LEU A 270 0.19 20.11 4.41
C LEU A 270 -0.37 18.87 3.71
N ILE A 271 -0.53 17.79 4.48
CA ILE A 271 -1.13 16.55 4.03
C ILE A 271 -2.49 16.45 4.74
N CYS A 272 -3.57 16.38 3.98
CA CYS A 272 -4.92 16.18 4.50
C CYS A 272 -5.39 14.76 4.16
N THR A 273 -5.96 14.08 5.14
CA THR A 273 -6.48 12.72 5.02
C THR A 273 -7.93 12.67 5.47
N PHE A 274 -8.78 12.09 4.63
CA PHE A 274 -10.23 12.03 4.82
C PHE A 274 -10.79 10.76 4.18
N GLU A 275 -12.07 10.47 4.43
CA GLU A 275 -12.81 9.36 3.86
C GLU A 275 -13.94 9.85 2.96
N MET A 276 -14.05 9.30 1.74
CA MET A 276 -15.22 9.47 0.90
C MET A 276 -16.19 8.34 1.14
N HIS A 277 -17.47 8.66 1.24
CA HIS A 277 -18.56 7.71 1.40
C HIS A 277 -19.41 7.70 0.13
N VAL A 278 -19.65 6.53 -0.41
CA VAL A 278 -20.48 6.34 -1.59
C VAL A 278 -21.48 5.24 -1.29
N GLU A 279 -22.76 5.54 -1.42
CA GLU A 279 -23.80 4.54 -1.27
C GLU A 279 -23.80 3.57 -2.45
N LYS A 280 -24.22 2.32 -2.20
CA LYS A 280 -24.32 1.32 -3.28
C LYS A 280 -25.17 1.82 -4.46
N ALA A 281 -26.28 2.52 -4.18
CA ALA A 281 -27.19 3.03 -5.18
C ALA A 281 -26.60 4.15 -6.05
N ALA A 282 -25.55 4.84 -5.57
CA ALA A 282 -24.88 5.88 -6.33
C ALA A 282 -23.97 5.33 -7.44
N PHE A 283 -23.64 4.03 -7.42
CA PHE A 283 -22.85 3.42 -8.49
C PHE A 283 -23.65 3.32 -9.78
N LEU A 284 -23.04 3.75 -10.88
CA LEU A 284 -23.67 3.87 -12.19
C LEU A 284 -23.56 2.60 -13.04
N THR A 285 -22.75 1.64 -12.60
CA THR A 285 -22.49 0.38 -13.30
C THR A 285 -23.05 -0.82 -12.55
N ARG A 286 -23.34 -1.89 -13.29
CA ARG A 286 -23.80 -3.16 -12.73
C ARG A 286 -23.31 -4.35 -13.56
N ASN A 287 -22.92 -5.43 -12.89
CA ASN A 287 -22.47 -6.65 -13.56
C ASN A 287 -23.59 -7.42 -14.26
N SER A 288 -24.87 -7.14 -13.97
CA SER A 288 -26.01 -7.77 -14.64
C SER A 288 -26.15 -7.36 -16.11
N TYR A 289 -25.51 -6.27 -16.55
CA TYR A 289 -25.47 -5.86 -17.96
C TYR A 289 -24.29 -6.49 -18.72
N GLY A 290 -23.43 -7.24 -18.03
CA GLY A 290 -22.11 -7.63 -18.52
C GLY A 290 -20.99 -6.95 -17.73
N THR A 291 -19.75 -7.23 -18.10
CA THR A 291 -18.56 -6.68 -17.45
C THR A 291 -17.48 -6.31 -18.46
N VAL A 292 -16.57 -5.44 -18.03
CA VAL A 292 -15.32 -5.15 -18.73
C VAL A 292 -14.19 -5.81 -17.93
N GLY A 293 -13.70 -6.95 -18.40
CA GLY A 293 -12.58 -7.67 -17.80
C GLY A 293 -11.24 -7.17 -18.31
N VAL A 294 -10.27 -6.97 -17.41
CA VAL A 294 -8.93 -6.49 -17.76
C VAL A 294 -7.87 -7.48 -17.28
N ASP A 295 -7.12 -8.02 -18.22
CA ASP A 295 -5.90 -8.79 -17.98
C ASP A 295 -4.67 -7.87 -18.02
N PHE A 296 -3.84 -7.94 -16.98
CA PHE A 296 -2.69 -7.05 -16.83
C PHE A 296 -1.38 -7.76 -17.17
N ASN A 297 -0.70 -7.26 -18.20
CA ASN A 297 0.56 -7.82 -18.70
C ASN A 297 1.68 -6.79 -18.71
N LYS A 298 2.91 -7.24 -18.94
CA LYS A 298 4.08 -6.36 -19.00
C LYS A 298 3.99 -5.46 -20.24
N GLY A 299 3.72 -4.17 -20.00
CA GLY A 299 3.73 -3.14 -21.04
C GLY A 299 2.42 -3.01 -21.82
N PHE A 300 1.41 -3.82 -21.51
CA PHE A 300 0.06 -3.68 -22.06
C PHE A 300 -0.99 -4.26 -21.13
N ILE A 301 -2.24 -3.83 -21.31
CA ILE A 301 -3.42 -4.48 -20.76
C ILE A 301 -4.27 -5.01 -21.91
N THR A 302 -4.97 -6.10 -21.65
CA THR A 302 -5.98 -6.64 -22.56
C THR A 302 -7.34 -6.46 -21.92
N ILE A 303 -8.30 -6.02 -22.71
CA ILE A 303 -9.65 -5.66 -22.26
C ILE A 303 -10.62 -6.55 -23.02
N THR A 304 -11.57 -7.14 -22.32
CA THR A 304 -12.67 -7.90 -22.91
C THR A 304 -13.98 -7.40 -22.33
N GLU A 305 -14.93 -7.09 -23.20
CA GLU A 305 -16.30 -6.73 -22.81
C GLU A 305 -17.25 -7.89 -23.05
N THR A 306 -18.15 -8.12 -22.10
CA THR A 306 -19.20 -9.15 -22.20
C THR A 306 -20.60 -8.56 -22.18
N ASP A 307 -21.57 -9.33 -22.66
CA ASP A 307 -23.00 -9.05 -22.48
C ASP A 307 -23.53 -9.61 -21.14
N ALA A 308 -24.83 -9.42 -20.88
CA ALA A 308 -25.50 -9.92 -19.67
C ALA A 308 -25.42 -11.45 -19.49
N TYR A 309 -25.31 -12.20 -20.58
CA TYR A 309 -25.21 -13.67 -20.60
C TYR A 309 -23.75 -14.16 -20.53
N GLY A 310 -22.80 -13.23 -20.51
CA GLY A 310 -21.38 -13.50 -20.43
C GLY A 310 -20.73 -13.82 -21.77
N ASN A 311 -21.40 -13.61 -22.89
CA ASN A 311 -20.81 -13.75 -24.21
C ASN A 311 -19.87 -12.58 -24.49
N MET A 312 -18.78 -12.84 -25.21
CA MET A 312 -17.82 -11.82 -25.61
C MET A 312 -18.42 -10.89 -26.67
N LEU A 313 -18.37 -9.58 -26.44
CA LEU A 313 -18.78 -8.55 -27.39
C LEU A 313 -17.60 -7.96 -28.14
N SER A 314 -16.51 -7.66 -27.42
CA SER A 314 -15.33 -7.05 -28.01
C SER A 314 -14.07 -7.34 -27.20
N THR A 315 -12.92 -7.24 -27.87
CA THR A 315 -11.61 -7.25 -27.21
C THR A 315 -10.79 -6.06 -27.67
N ASP A 316 -9.94 -5.55 -26.79
CA ASP A 316 -9.03 -4.44 -27.07
C ASP A 316 -7.70 -4.65 -26.34
N LYS A 317 -6.64 -4.02 -26.83
CA LYS A 317 -5.31 -4.06 -26.25
C LYS A 317 -4.75 -2.65 -26.15
N ARG A 318 -4.37 -2.24 -24.94
CA ARG A 318 -3.79 -0.92 -24.68
C ARG A 318 -2.37 -1.03 -24.16
N ILE A 319 -1.46 -0.27 -24.75
CA ILE A 319 -0.03 -0.28 -24.41
C ILE A 319 0.27 0.80 -23.38
N TYR A 320 1.23 0.54 -22.48
CA TYR A 320 1.73 1.53 -21.54
C TYR A 320 3.25 1.44 -21.38
N ARG A 321 3.90 2.54 -21.01
CA ARG A 321 5.35 2.57 -20.83
C ARG A 321 5.73 1.82 -19.56
N PHE A 322 6.54 0.78 -19.72
CA PHE A 322 6.95 -0.07 -18.62
C PHE A 322 8.21 0.48 -17.91
N LYS A 323 8.19 0.56 -16.57
CA LYS A 323 9.33 0.98 -15.70
C LYS A 323 9.89 2.39 -15.92
N GLN A 324 9.08 3.34 -16.40
CA GLN A 324 9.50 4.73 -16.61
C GLN A 324 9.07 5.68 -15.49
N GLY A 325 8.95 5.18 -14.25
CA GLY A 325 8.60 5.99 -13.07
C GLY A 325 7.28 6.74 -13.25
N ASN A 326 7.32 8.07 -13.13
CA ASN A 326 6.14 8.93 -13.25
C ASN A 326 5.42 8.80 -14.60
N LYS A 327 6.15 8.52 -15.68
CA LYS A 327 5.56 8.31 -17.02
C LYS A 327 4.62 7.09 -17.02
N THR A 328 5.05 5.98 -16.42
CA THR A 328 4.21 4.78 -16.25
C THR A 328 2.96 5.07 -15.42
N VAL A 329 3.10 5.85 -14.34
CA VAL A 329 1.94 6.22 -13.50
C VAL A 329 0.95 7.08 -14.27
N ASN A 330 1.45 8.00 -15.11
CA ASN A 330 0.59 8.81 -15.97
C ASN A 330 -0.19 7.95 -16.98
N ASP A 331 0.48 6.98 -17.62
CA ASP A 331 -0.18 6.06 -18.54
C ASP A 331 -1.27 5.26 -17.83
N PHE A 332 -1.01 4.77 -16.60
CA PHE A 332 -2.05 4.11 -15.81
C PHE A 332 -3.23 5.01 -15.47
N ARG A 333 -3.01 6.31 -15.22
CA ARG A 333 -4.12 7.26 -15.02
C ARG A 333 -4.92 7.44 -16.30
N GLN A 334 -4.27 7.58 -17.44
CA GLN A 334 -4.95 7.69 -18.73
C GLN A 334 -5.79 6.43 -19.02
N LEU A 335 -5.18 5.24 -18.91
CA LEU A 335 -5.88 3.97 -19.11
C LEU A 335 -7.06 3.80 -18.16
N ALA A 336 -6.90 4.15 -16.88
CA ALA A 336 -7.98 4.06 -15.91
C ALA A 336 -9.15 5.01 -16.25
N ASN A 337 -8.88 6.22 -16.74
CA ASN A 337 -9.94 7.13 -17.20
C ASN A 337 -10.63 6.61 -18.46
N GLU A 338 -9.88 6.03 -19.41
CA GLU A 338 -10.44 5.42 -20.62
C GLU A 338 -11.35 4.22 -20.26
N LEU A 339 -10.89 3.32 -19.40
CA LEU A 339 -11.66 2.17 -18.90
C LEU A 339 -12.93 2.61 -18.18
N VAL A 340 -12.83 3.60 -17.29
CA VAL A 340 -14.00 4.13 -16.57
C VAL A 340 -15.00 4.76 -17.53
N LYS A 341 -14.55 5.52 -18.54
CA LYS A 341 -15.44 6.05 -19.59
C LYS A 341 -16.15 4.94 -20.36
N GLN A 342 -15.44 3.87 -20.71
CA GLN A 342 -16.04 2.70 -21.37
C GLN A 342 -17.11 2.05 -20.47
N CYS A 343 -16.79 1.81 -19.19
CA CYS A 343 -17.73 1.24 -18.22
C CYS A 343 -18.97 2.12 -18.00
N LEU A 344 -18.81 3.44 -17.96
CA LEU A 344 -19.94 4.37 -17.84
C LEU A 344 -20.82 4.34 -19.09
N LYS A 345 -20.22 4.29 -20.28
CA LYS A 345 -20.96 4.20 -21.55
C LYS A 345 -21.78 2.91 -21.66
N SER A 346 -21.21 1.78 -21.22
CA SER A 346 -21.89 0.48 -21.30
C SER A 346 -22.73 0.14 -20.06
N GLY A 347 -22.60 0.90 -18.97
CA GLY A 347 -23.23 0.61 -17.69
C GLY A 347 -22.69 -0.65 -16.99
N LYS A 348 -21.50 -1.13 -17.37
CA LYS A 348 -20.92 -2.43 -16.95
C LYS A 348 -19.82 -2.26 -15.91
N ASP A 349 -19.74 -3.23 -15.00
CA ASP A 349 -18.70 -3.23 -13.96
C ASP A 349 -17.32 -3.51 -14.54
N LEU A 350 -16.30 -2.87 -13.96
CA LEU A 350 -14.91 -3.12 -14.29
C LEU A 350 -14.38 -4.28 -13.45
N VAL A 351 -13.66 -5.23 -14.07
CA VAL A 351 -13.21 -6.45 -13.40
C VAL A 351 -11.73 -6.66 -13.62
N ILE A 352 -10.99 -6.85 -12.53
CA ILE A 352 -9.56 -7.16 -12.53
C ILE A 352 -9.27 -8.36 -11.63
N GLU A 353 -8.07 -8.91 -11.75
CA GLU A 353 -7.64 -9.96 -10.85
C GLU A 353 -7.28 -9.47 -9.43
N ASN A 354 -7.40 -10.34 -8.44
CA ASN A 354 -6.88 -10.10 -7.10
C ASN A 354 -5.48 -10.70 -6.96
N LEU A 355 -4.50 -10.12 -7.64
CA LEU A 355 -3.13 -10.66 -7.62
C LEU A 355 -2.44 -10.45 -6.28
N ASN A 356 -2.13 -11.56 -5.61
CA ASN A 356 -1.39 -11.57 -4.34
C ASN A 356 0.03 -12.11 -4.52
N PHE A 357 0.97 -11.20 -4.79
CA PHE A 357 2.39 -11.54 -4.96
C PHE A 357 3.11 -11.95 -3.66
N LYS A 358 2.44 -11.94 -2.50
CA LYS A 358 3.07 -12.27 -1.21
C LYS A 358 3.55 -13.73 -1.17
N LYS A 359 2.81 -14.69 -1.75
CA LYS A 359 3.20 -16.12 -1.75
C LYS A 359 4.29 -16.44 -2.80
N THR A 360 4.23 -15.81 -3.97
CA THR A 360 5.16 -16.10 -5.07
C THR A 360 6.58 -15.58 -4.79
N LYS A 361 6.70 -14.42 -4.13
CA LYS A 361 8.00 -13.84 -3.77
C LYS A 361 8.77 -14.65 -2.73
N SER A 362 8.10 -15.27 -1.76
CA SER A 362 8.78 -16.08 -0.73
C SER A 362 9.35 -17.37 -1.32
N LYS A 363 8.64 -17.98 -2.28
CA LYS A 363 9.01 -19.25 -2.91
C LYS A 363 9.94 -19.09 -4.13
N THR A 364 10.45 -17.90 -4.46
CA THR A 364 11.32 -17.73 -5.64
C THR A 364 12.81 -17.71 -5.24
N GLU A 365 13.52 -18.82 -5.48
CA GLU A 365 14.98 -18.92 -5.38
C GLU A 365 15.68 -19.30 -6.70
N SER A 366 14.92 -19.72 -7.72
CA SER A 366 15.44 -20.22 -9.01
C SER A 366 14.96 -19.35 -10.18
N LYS A 367 15.76 -19.26 -11.24
CA LYS A 367 15.49 -18.48 -12.46
C LYS A 367 14.18 -18.89 -13.18
N ALA A 368 13.63 -20.09 -12.91
CA ALA A 368 12.41 -20.62 -13.53
C ALA A 368 11.12 -19.83 -13.18
N GLY A 369 11.10 -19.05 -12.09
CA GLY A 369 9.97 -18.16 -11.76
C GLY A 369 10.22 -16.69 -12.11
N LYS A 370 11.35 -16.38 -12.75
CA LYS A 370 11.77 -14.99 -12.97
C LYS A 370 10.94 -14.33 -14.06
N GLN A 371 10.61 -15.05 -15.14
CA GLN A 371 9.80 -14.53 -16.26
C GLN A 371 8.36 -14.20 -15.83
N TYR A 372 7.65 -15.07 -15.11
CA TYR A 372 6.29 -14.78 -14.61
C TYR A 372 6.27 -13.64 -13.55
N ASN A 373 7.28 -13.58 -12.66
CA ASN A 373 7.43 -12.48 -11.70
C ASN A 373 7.94 -11.16 -12.33
N GLU A 374 8.63 -11.23 -13.48
CA GLU A 374 8.98 -10.09 -14.33
C GLU A 374 7.81 -9.68 -15.25
N MET A 375 6.92 -10.59 -15.62
CA MET A 375 5.72 -10.35 -16.42
C MET A 375 4.70 -9.53 -15.63
N ILE A 376 4.49 -9.90 -14.35
CA ILE A 376 3.68 -9.10 -13.44
C ILE A 376 4.57 -8.52 -12.36
N HIS A 377 5.23 -7.41 -12.69
CA HIS A 377 5.93 -6.63 -11.68
C HIS A 377 4.94 -6.18 -10.62
N SER A 378 4.97 -6.83 -9.45
CA SER A 378 4.02 -6.61 -8.34
C SER A 378 3.81 -5.14 -7.98
N LEU A 379 4.85 -4.31 -8.20
CA LEU A 379 4.77 -2.87 -7.98
C LEU A 379 3.94 -2.18 -9.06
N ALA A 380 4.20 -2.48 -10.35
CA ALA A 380 3.42 -1.95 -11.46
C ALA A 380 1.95 -2.36 -11.35
N TYR A 381 1.65 -3.63 -11.08
CA TYR A 381 0.27 -4.08 -10.85
C TYR A 381 -0.37 -3.39 -9.64
N LYS A 382 0.33 -3.30 -8.50
CA LYS A 382 -0.18 -2.62 -7.32
C LYS A 382 -0.46 -1.13 -7.59
N THR A 383 0.40 -0.47 -8.35
CA THR A 383 0.20 0.92 -8.75
C THR A 383 -0.98 1.06 -9.71
N PHE A 384 -1.09 0.20 -10.73
CA PHE A 384 -2.21 0.18 -11.65
C PHE A 384 -3.54 -0.04 -10.92
N THR A 385 -3.62 -1.07 -10.07
CA THR A 385 -4.84 -1.35 -9.30
C THR A 385 -5.21 -0.24 -8.33
N HIS A 386 -4.22 0.42 -7.70
CA HIS A 386 -4.50 1.57 -6.83
C HIS A 386 -5.09 2.76 -7.62
N VAL A 387 -4.50 3.08 -8.77
CA VAL A 387 -4.98 4.15 -9.67
C VAL A 387 -6.37 3.83 -10.21
N LEU A 388 -6.60 2.58 -10.61
CA LEU A 388 -7.89 2.13 -11.13
C LEU A 388 -8.99 2.20 -10.08
N GLU A 389 -8.72 1.74 -8.85
CA GLU A 389 -9.66 1.85 -7.74
C GLU A 389 -9.98 3.32 -7.39
N GLU A 390 -8.98 4.21 -7.43
CA GLU A 390 -9.17 5.63 -7.13
C GLU A 390 -10.08 6.30 -8.16
N ILE A 391 -9.78 6.09 -9.44
CA ILE A 391 -10.53 6.70 -10.54
C ILE A 391 -11.92 6.05 -10.67
N ALA A 392 -12.05 4.73 -10.53
CA ALA A 392 -13.34 4.06 -10.57
C ALA A 392 -14.26 4.52 -9.43
N PHE A 393 -13.76 4.56 -8.18
CA PHE A 393 -14.54 5.00 -7.03
C PHE A 393 -14.97 6.47 -7.15
N LYS A 394 -14.08 7.34 -7.65
CA LYS A 394 -14.41 8.76 -7.88
C LYS A 394 -15.51 8.97 -8.92
N ASN A 395 -15.58 8.10 -9.93
CA ASN A 395 -16.56 8.19 -11.01
C ASN A 395 -17.76 7.25 -10.80
N TYR A 396 -17.96 6.75 -9.58
CA TYR A 396 -19.08 5.86 -9.24
C TYR A 396 -19.16 4.59 -10.12
N VAL A 397 -18.00 4.08 -10.55
CA VAL A 397 -17.87 2.82 -11.29
C VAL A 397 -17.46 1.71 -10.33
N TRP A 398 -18.14 0.58 -10.42
CA TRP A 398 -17.88 -0.58 -9.59
C TRP A 398 -16.64 -1.35 -10.09
N LEU A 399 -15.62 -1.49 -9.24
CA LEU A 399 -14.43 -2.29 -9.54
C LEU A 399 -14.45 -3.61 -8.76
N ARG A 400 -14.60 -4.72 -9.48
CA ARG A 400 -14.56 -6.07 -8.92
C ARG A 400 -13.17 -6.67 -9.01
N LYS A 401 -12.79 -7.37 -7.95
CA LYS A 401 -11.55 -8.16 -7.90
C LYS A 401 -11.89 -9.63 -7.83
N VAL A 402 -11.48 -10.41 -8.83
CA VAL A 402 -11.76 -11.84 -8.93
C VAL A 402 -10.53 -12.69 -8.58
N ASN A 403 -10.74 -13.96 -8.27
CA ASN A 403 -9.62 -14.87 -8.01
C ASN A 403 -8.76 -15.02 -9.29
N PRO A 404 -7.43 -14.82 -9.23
CA PRO A 404 -6.54 -15.01 -10.38
C PRO A 404 -6.25 -16.48 -10.73
N ALA A 405 -6.72 -17.44 -9.94
CA ALA A 405 -6.34 -18.84 -10.11
C ALA A 405 -6.71 -19.37 -11.51
N TRP A 406 -5.71 -19.87 -12.24
CA TRP A 406 -5.86 -20.57 -13.51
C TRP A 406 -6.53 -19.78 -14.64
N THR A 407 -6.55 -18.44 -14.60
CA THR A 407 -7.21 -17.61 -15.63
C THR A 407 -6.65 -17.90 -17.02
N SER A 408 -5.32 -17.85 -17.19
CA SER A 408 -4.67 -18.17 -18.47
C SER A 408 -4.89 -19.63 -18.89
N TRP A 409 -4.79 -20.59 -17.97
CA TRP A 409 -4.97 -22.01 -18.31
C TRP A 409 -6.41 -22.29 -18.76
N ILE A 410 -7.41 -21.74 -18.05
CA ILE A 410 -8.83 -21.91 -18.43
C ILE A 410 -9.08 -21.26 -19.79
N ALA A 411 -8.51 -20.08 -20.03
CA ALA A 411 -8.58 -19.41 -21.31
C ALA A 411 -8.03 -20.27 -22.44
N GLU A 412 -6.82 -20.82 -22.26
CA GLU A 412 -6.13 -21.67 -23.24
C GLU A 412 -6.92 -22.92 -23.59
N GLN A 413 -7.55 -23.57 -22.60
CA GLN A 413 -8.23 -24.84 -22.82
C GLN A 413 -9.67 -24.67 -23.31
N LYS A 414 -10.42 -23.71 -22.77
CA LYS A 414 -11.86 -23.58 -23.07
C LYS A 414 -12.16 -22.63 -24.21
N TYR A 415 -11.46 -21.51 -24.30
CA TYR A 415 -11.91 -20.38 -25.12
C TYR A 415 -11.00 -20.10 -26.31
N CYS A 416 -9.68 -20.17 -26.14
CA CYS A 416 -8.73 -19.88 -27.22
C CYS A 416 -8.91 -20.76 -28.46
N PRO A 417 -9.11 -22.09 -28.36
CA PRO A 417 -9.27 -22.96 -29.52
C PRO A 417 -10.60 -22.72 -30.24
N LEU A 418 -11.69 -22.59 -29.47
CA LEU A 418 -13.05 -22.43 -30.02
C LEU A 418 -13.26 -21.05 -30.65
N MET A 419 -12.76 -20.01 -30.00
CA MET A 419 -13.00 -18.61 -30.38
C MET A 419 -11.83 -17.97 -31.15
N LYS A 420 -10.76 -18.75 -31.44
CA LYS A 420 -9.52 -18.29 -32.09
C LYS A 420 -8.90 -17.06 -31.41
N LEU A 421 -8.92 -17.05 -30.07
CA LEU A 421 -8.39 -15.94 -29.26
C LEU A 421 -6.92 -16.17 -28.91
N ASN A 422 -6.18 -15.07 -28.75
CA ASN A 422 -4.90 -15.13 -28.06
C ASN A 422 -5.10 -15.35 -26.55
N ILE A 423 -4.07 -15.87 -25.89
CA ILE A 423 -4.11 -16.21 -24.46
C ILE A 423 -4.51 -15.05 -23.54
N HIS A 424 -4.11 -13.82 -23.86
CA HIS A 424 -4.41 -12.64 -23.06
C HIS A 424 -5.86 -12.19 -23.23
N ASN A 425 -6.40 -12.25 -24.45
CA ASN A 425 -7.81 -11.95 -24.74
C ASN A 425 -8.71 -12.99 -24.06
N GLY A 426 -8.33 -14.27 -24.14
CA GLY A 426 -9.02 -15.33 -23.42
C GLY A 426 -8.94 -15.15 -21.89
N ALA A 427 -7.79 -14.74 -21.35
CA ALA A 427 -7.64 -14.48 -19.91
C ALA A 427 -8.53 -13.31 -19.45
N ALA A 428 -8.53 -12.19 -20.19
CA ALA A 428 -9.42 -11.06 -19.93
C ALA A 428 -10.90 -11.46 -19.99
N TYR A 429 -11.26 -12.37 -20.89
CA TYR A 429 -12.62 -12.91 -20.98
C TYR A 429 -13.01 -13.74 -19.75
N VAL A 430 -12.13 -14.66 -19.30
CA VAL A 430 -12.33 -15.43 -18.07
C VAL A 430 -12.49 -14.49 -16.86
N ILE A 431 -11.70 -13.42 -16.81
CA ILE A 431 -11.79 -12.39 -15.76
C ILE A 431 -13.16 -11.71 -15.80
N ALA A 432 -13.62 -11.27 -16.98
CA ALA A 432 -14.93 -10.64 -17.17
C ALA A 432 -16.07 -11.55 -16.67
N ARG A 433 -16.11 -12.80 -17.14
CA ARG A 433 -17.12 -13.80 -16.77
C ARG A 433 -17.13 -14.09 -15.27
N ARG A 434 -15.95 -14.21 -14.64
CA ARG A 434 -15.86 -14.34 -13.18
C ARG A 434 -16.46 -13.14 -12.44
N GLY A 435 -16.31 -11.93 -12.97
CA GLY A 435 -16.90 -10.73 -12.40
C GLY A 435 -18.43 -10.68 -12.48
N GLN A 436 -19.02 -11.38 -13.45
CA GLN A 436 -20.47 -11.58 -13.56
C GLN A 436 -20.99 -12.66 -12.62
N GLY A 437 -20.12 -13.56 -12.15
CA GLY A 437 -20.47 -14.66 -11.25
C GLY A 437 -20.43 -16.05 -11.89
N PHE A 438 -20.00 -16.17 -13.15
CA PHE A 438 -19.83 -17.48 -13.79
C PHE A 438 -18.72 -18.29 -13.12
N LYS A 439 -18.98 -19.59 -12.92
CA LYS A 439 -18.02 -20.53 -12.35
C LYS A 439 -17.03 -21.00 -13.41
N GLU A 440 -15.89 -20.32 -13.48
CA GLU A 440 -14.77 -20.71 -14.34
C GLU A 440 -13.82 -21.67 -13.59
N THR A 441 -14.07 -22.97 -13.73
CA THR A 441 -13.27 -24.06 -13.13
C THR A 441 -12.32 -24.70 -14.14
N LYS A 442 -11.24 -25.29 -13.61
CA LYS A 442 -10.31 -26.13 -14.37
C LYS A 442 -11.09 -27.32 -14.93
N VAL A 443 -10.93 -27.62 -16.22
CA VAL A 443 -11.35 -28.91 -16.79
C VAL A 443 -10.38 -29.95 -16.24
N ILE A 444 -10.88 -31.03 -15.65
CA ILE A 444 -10.04 -32.11 -15.10
C ILE A 444 -9.54 -32.95 -16.26
#